data_AF-A0A1I7KYT0-F1
#
_entry.id   AF-A0A1I7KYT0-F1
#
_cell.length_a   1.000
_cell.length_b   1.000
_cell.length_c   1.000
_cell.angle_alpha   90.00
_cell.angle_beta   90.00
_cell.angle_gamma   90.00
#
_symmetry.space_group_name_H-M   'P 1'
#
loop_
_entity.id
_entity.type
_entity.pdbx_description
1 polymer ?
#
loop_
_entity_poly.entity_id
_entity_poly.type
_entity_poly.pdbx_seq_one_letter_code
_entity_poly.pdbx_strand_id
1 'polypeptide(L)'
;MNLFEGFRETLQKQESRTLRCIESILQEGIEKGVFAPVRVPLLAYNIIMLGHMWVMRSYRLKGMTIDEYIAQQYDFIHRILTPGPMGTPQPEAEEPQG
;
A
#
# COMPACT_ATOMS: atom_id res chain seq x y z
N MET A 1 32.26 5.77 18.12
CA MET A 1 31.11 5.30 17.32
C MET A 1 30.30 4.36 18.20
N ASN A 2 29.08 4.75 18.56
CA ASN A 2 28.20 3.92 19.39
C ASN A 2 27.63 2.80 18.51
N LEU A 3 27.86 1.53 18.88
CA LEU A 3 27.43 0.36 18.12
C LEU A 3 25.91 0.37 17.85
N PHE A 4 25.10 0.86 18.81
CA PHE A 4 23.66 0.95 18.66
C PHE A 4 23.21 2.04 17.68
N GLU A 5 24.01 3.10 17.53
CA GLU A 5 23.70 4.22 16.65
C GLU A 5 23.97 3.84 15.19
N GLY A 6 25.13 3.24 14.90
CA GLY A 6 25.44 2.72 13.57
C GLY A 6 24.50 1.59 13.11
N PHE A 7 24.01 0.76 14.04
CA PHE A 7 23.00 -0.26 13.75
C PHE A 7 21.64 0.35 13.40
N ARG A 8 21.18 1.36 14.16
CA ARG A 8 19.93 2.08 13.90
C ARG A 8 19.96 2.78 12.54
N GLU A 9 21.05 3.46 12.20
CA GLU A 9 21.22 4.12 10.90
C GLU A 9 21.16 3.12 9.74
N THR A 10 21.78 1.95 9.92
CA THR A 10 21.77 0.89 8.89
C THR A 10 20.35 0.35 8.68
N LEU A 11 19.61 0.09 9.75
CA LEU A 11 18.21 -0.35 9.68
C LEU A 11 17.32 0.68 8.97
N GLN A 12 17.41 1.95 9.38
CA GLN A 12 16.65 3.04 8.76
C GLN A 12 16.95 3.17 7.27
N LYS A 13 18.21 3.01 6.87
CA LYS A 13 18.64 3.08 5.47
C LYS A 13 18.05 1.96 4.63
N GLN A 14 17.99 0.73 5.17
CA GLN A 14 17.38 -0.40 4.47
C GLN A 14 15.87 -0.27 4.37
N GLU A 15 15.20 0.11 5.47
CA GLU A 15 13.75 0.37 5.49
C GLU A 15 13.38 1.46 4.47
N SER A 16 14.16 2.54 4.42
CA SER A 16 14.00 3.62 3.42
C SER A 16 14.16 3.16 1.97
N ARG A 17 14.92 2.10 1.69
CA ARG A 17 15.06 1.57 0.32
C ARG A 17 13.82 0.80 -0.08
N THR A 18 13.32 -0.07 0.78
CA THR A 18 12.11 -0.85 0.51
C THR A 18 10.88 0.06 0.38
N LEU A 19 10.74 1.04 1.28
CA LEU A 19 9.65 2.02 1.21
C LEU A 19 9.67 2.78 -0.11
N ARG A 20 10.82 3.36 -0.50
CA ARG A 20 10.93 4.10 -1.78
C ARG A 20 10.58 3.26 -3.00
N CYS A 21 10.91 1.96 -2.99
CA CYS A 21 10.53 1.06 -4.07
C CYS A 21 9.00 0.95 -4.19
N ILE A 22 8.32 0.70 -3.07
CA ILE A 22 6.85 0.60 -3.02
C ILE A 22 6.21 1.94 -3.38
N GLU A 23 6.72 3.05 -2.84
CA GLU A 23 6.23 4.40 -3.15
C GLU A 23 6.31 4.71 -4.64
N SER A 24 7.42 4.33 -5.30
CA SER A 24 7.61 4.55 -6.74
C SER A 24 6.59 3.79 -7.57
N ILE A 25 6.32 2.52 -7.22
CA ILE A 25 5.32 1.69 -7.91
C ILE A 25 3.92 2.27 -7.76
N LEU A 26 3.57 2.68 -6.53
CA LEU A 26 2.27 3.29 -6.25
C LEU A 26 2.09 4.60 -7.02
N GLN A 27 3.12 5.45 -7.02
CA GLN A 27 3.11 6.73 -7.71
C GLN A 27 2.97 6.55 -9.23
N GLU A 28 3.74 5.64 -9.82
CA GLU A 28 3.65 5.31 -11.26
C GLU A 28 2.26 4.80 -11.65
N GLY A 29 1.67 3.92 -10.83
CA GLY A 29 0.32 3.40 -11.09
C GLY A 29 -0.78 4.46 -11.01
N ILE A 30 -0.63 5.44 -10.11
CA ILE A 30 -1.54 6.60 -10.02
C ILE A 30 -1.38 7.49 -11.27
N GLU A 31 -0.14 7.79 -11.66
CA GLU A 31 0.16 8.63 -12.84
C GLU A 31 -0.38 8.03 -14.14
N LYS A 32 -0.36 6.70 -14.25
CA LYS A 32 -0.93 5.95 -15.39
C LYS A 32 -2.45 5.79 -15.33
N GLY A 33 -3.11 6.25 -14.26
CA GLY A 33 -4.55 6.07 -14.04
C GLY A 33 -4.98 4.62 -13.79
N VAL A 34 -4.02 3.72 -13.51
CA VAL A 34 -4.29 2.30 -13.22
C VAL A 34 -4.66 2.13 -11.75
N PHE A 35 -4.12 2.97 -10.87
CA PHE A 35 -4.45 2.99 -9.44
C PHE A 35 -5.25 4.23 -9.05
N ALA A 36 -6.14 4.05 -8.09
CA ALA A 36 -6.86 5.13 -7.42
C ALA A 36 -5.87 6.08 -6.71
N PRO A 37 -6.17 7.38 -6.63
CA PRO A 37 -5.35 8.33 -5.88
C PRO A 37 -5.37 7.98 -4.39
N VAL A 38 -4.19 7.75 -3.81
CA VAL A 38 -4.01 7.40 -2.40
C VAL A 38 -2.88 8.23 -1.78
N ARG A 39 -2.81 8.25 -0.45
CA ARG A 39 -1.64 8.80 0.26
C ARG A 39 -0.49 7.80 0.18
N VAL A 40 0.34 7.93 -0.87
CA VAL A 40 1.43 6.99 -1.21
C VAL A 40 2.33 6.60 -0.03
N PRO A 41 2.90 7.53 0.76
CA PRO A 41 3.79 7.14 1.87
C PRO A 41 3.08 6.32 2.95
N LEU A 42 1.80 6.62 3.22
CA LEU A 42 1.02 5.89 4.21
C LEU A 42 0.71 4.46 3.74
N LEU A 43 0.32 4.30 2.48
CA LEU A 43 0.00 2.98 1.94
C LEU A 43 1.26 2.10 1.82
N ALA A 44 2.39 2.69 1.41
CA ALA A 44 3.68 2.00 1.39
C ALA A 44 4.08 1.50 2.79
N TYR A 45 3.93 2.36 3.81
CA TYR A 45 4.17 1.97 5.20
C TYR A 45 3.23 0.86 5.67
N ASN A 46 1.94 0.95 5.34
CA ASN A 46 0.97 -0.10 5.67
C ASN A 46 1.35 -1.46 5.06
N ILE A 47 1.80 -1.48 3.80
CA ILE A 47 2.25 -2.73 3.13
C ILE A 47 3.42 -3.38 3.89
N ILE A 48 4.41 -2.59 4.32
CA ILE A 48 5.51 -3.09 5.16
C ILE A 48 4.99 -3.65 6.48
N MET A 49 4.05 -2.93 7.11
CA MET A 49 3.48 -3.34 8.39
C MET A 49 2.69 -4.65 8.29
N LEU A 50 2.05 -4.96 7.16
CA LEU A 50 1.42 -6.26 6.93
C LEU A 50 2.45 -7.40 6.96
N GLY A 51 3.61 -7.22 6.32
CA GLY A 51 4.71 -8.18 6.42
C GLY A 51 5.21 -8.38 7.85
N HIS A 52 5.38 -7.29 8.59
CA HIS A 52 5.76 -7.32 10.01
C HIS A 52 4.71 -8.03 10.88
N MET A 53 3.42 -7.80 10.62
CA MET A 53 2.33 -8.47 11.33
C MET A 53 2.39 -9.98 11.15
N TRP A 54 2.69 -10.48 9.95
CA TRP A 54 2.86 -11.92 9.73
C TRP A 54 3.97 -12.50 10.61
N VAL A 55 5.16 -11.91 10.56
CA VAL A 55 6.32 -12.38 11.33
C VAL A 55 6.02 -12.39 12.83
N MET A 56 5.36 -11.35 13.34
CA MET A 56 5.11 -11.22 14.78
C MET A 56 3.88 -11.97 15.27
N ARG A 57 2.84 -12.12 14.46
CA ARG A 57 1.49 -12.49 14.91
C ARG A 57 0.84 -13.63 14.11
N SER A 58 1.54 -14.25 13.17
CA SER A 58 1.02 -15.40 12.38
C SER A 58 0.49 -16.55 13.24
N TYR A 59 1.04 -16.77 14.44
CA TYR A 59 0.53 -17.78 15.38
C TYR A 59 -0.96 -17.61 15.76
N ARG A 60 -1.52 -16.40 15.62
CA ARG A 60 -2.96 -16.14 15.85
C ARG A 60 -3.82 -16.54 14.66
N LEU A 61 -3.23 -16.66 13.47
CA LEU A 61 -3.87 -17.07 12.23
C LEU A 61 -3.61 -18.57 12.00
N LYS A 62 -4.01 -19.40 12.98
CA LYS A 62 -3.80 -20.86 12.92
C LYS A 62 -4.46 -21.44 11.67
N GLY A 63 -3.71 -22.27 10.93
CA GLY A 63 -4.20 -22.93 9.72
C GLY A 63 -4.03 -22.10 8.44
N MET A 64 -3.44 -20.90 8.53
CA MET A 64 -3.08 -20.08 7.38
C MET A 64 -1.59 -20.24 7.07
N THR A 65 -1.26 -20.40 5.80
CA THR A 65 0.11 -20.36 5.26
C THR A 65 0.51 -18.93 4.91
N ILE A 66 1.82 -18.68 4.75
CA ILE A 66 2.31 -17.36 4.34
C ILE A 66 1.76 -16.97 2.95
N ASP A 67 1.63 -17.93 2.03
CA ASP A 67 1.15 -17.66 0.68
C ASP A 67 -0.33 -17.25 0.69
N GLU A 68 -1.16 -17.93 1.48
CA GLU A 68 -2.57 -17.55 1.67
C GLU A 68 -2.70 -16.17 2.32
N TYR A 69 -1.83 -15.85 3.28
CA TYR A 69 -1.81 -14.53 3.89
C TYR A 69 -1.44 -13.45 2.88
N ILE A 70 -0.39 -13.66 2.09
CA ILE A 70 0.04 -12.73 1.04
C ILE A 70 -1.08 -12.52 0.03
N ALA A 71 -1.75 -13.59 -0.43
CA ALA A 71 -2.86 -13.49 -1.36
C ALA A 71 -4.01 -12.62 -0.80
N GLN A 72 -4.40 -12.83 0.47
CA GLN A 72 -5.46 -12.03 1.09
C GLN A 72 -5.04 -10.56 1.33
N GLN A 73 -3.79 -10.33 1.72
CA GLN A 73 -3.28 -8.96 1.88
C GLN A 73 -3.14 -8.24 0.54
N TYR A 74 -2.75 -8.96 -0.51
CA TYR A 74 -2.72 -8.45 -1.87
C TYR A 74 -4.12 -8.01 -2.30
N ASP A 75 -5.14 -8.86 -2.14
CA ASP A 75 -6.52 -8.52 -2.49
C ASP A 75 -7.05 -7.31 -1.70
N PHE A 76 -6.68 -7.22 -0.41
CA PHE A 76 -7.02 -6.07 0.44
C PHE A 76 -6.42 -4.76 -0.10
N ILE A 77 -5.12 -4.75 -0.41
CA ILE A 77 -4.44 -3.58 -0.97
C ILE A 77 -4.95 -3.27 -2.39
N HIS A 78 -5.15 -4.30 -3.21
CA HIS A 78 -5.64 -4.15 -4.58
C HIS A 78 -7.02 -3.48 -4.62
N ARG A 79 -7.92 -3.82 -3.69
CA ARG A 79 -9.22 -3.14 -3.56
C ARG A 79 -9.09 -1.65 -3.23
N ILE A 80 -8.13 -1.26 -2.40
CA ILE A 80 -7.84 0.15 -2.10
C ILE A 80 -7.31 0.87 -3.34
N LEU A 81 -6.51 0.18 -4.15
CA LEU A 81 -5.93 0.72 -5.37
C LEU A 81 -6.86 0.66 -6.58
N THR A 82 -7.95 -0.12 -6.53
CA THR A 82 -8.88 -0.24 -7.64
C THR A 82 -9.61 1.09 -7.81
N PRO A 83 -9.47 1.78 -8.96
CA PRO A 83 -10.28 2.96 -9.24
C PRO A 83 -11.76 2.56 -9.17
N GLY A 84 -12.58 3.38 -8.53
CA GLY A 84 -14.04 3.21 -8.62
C GLY A 84 -14.50 3.23 -10.08
N PRO A 85 -15.77 2.86 -10.39
CA PRO A 85 -16.33 3.16 -11.71
C PRO A 85 -16.01 4.63 -11.96
N MET A 86 -15.31 4.90 -13.06
CA MET A 86 -14.65 6.17 -13.32
C MET A 86 -15.47 7.36 -12.82
N GLY A 87 -14.79 8.44 -12.47
CA GLY A 87 -15.34 9.76 -12.75
C GLY A 87 -15.57 9.92 -14.26
N THR A 88 -16.48 9.14 -14.85
CA THR A 88 -17.30 9.62 -15.94
C THR A 88 -17.89 10.91 -15.42
N PRO A 89 -17.73 12.04 -16.14
CA PRO A 89 -18.59 13.18 -15.89
C PRO A 89 -20.01 12.62 -15.75
N GLN A 90 -20.64 12.82 -14.59
CA GLN A 90 -22.09 12.72 -14.58
C GLN A 90 -22.54 13.62 -15.72
N PRO A 91 -23.37 13.15 -16.68
CA PRO A 91 -23.98 14.07 -17.61
C PRO A 91 -24.57 15.17 -16.72
N GLU A 92 -24.09 16.40 -16.94
CA GLU A 92 -24.53 17.59 -16.20
C GLU A 92 -26.03 17.42 -16.00
N ALA A 93 -26.47 17.38 -14.75
CA ALA A 93 -27.89 17.32 -14.46
C ALA A 93 -28.50 18.46 -15.27
N GLU A 94 -29.29 18.11 -16.29
CA GLU A 94 -29.94 19.09 -17.14
C GLU A 94 -30.66 20.04 -16.19
N GLU A 95 -30.13 21.25 -16.06
CA GLU A 95 -30.82 22.31 -15.34
C GLU A 95 -32.21 22.36 -15.95
N PRO A 96 -33.28 22.28 -15.14
CA PRO A 96 -34.62 22.35 -15.69
C PRO A 96 -34.73 23.68 -16.42
N GLN A 97 -34.79 23.61 -17.75
CA GLN A 97 -35.10 24.74 -18.58
C GLN A 97 -36.57 25.07 -18.34
N GLY A 98 -36.81 26.11 -17.54
CA GLY A 98 -38.11 26.78 -17.41
C GLY A 98 -38.93 26.37 -16.20
#